data_AF-A0A7K0R6E1-F1
#
_entry.id   AF-A0A7K0R6E1-F1
#
_cell.length_a   1.000
_cell.length_b   1.000
_cell.length_c   1.000
_cell.angle_alpha   90.00
_cell.angle_beta   90.00
_cell.angle_gamma   90.00
#
_symmetry.space_group_name_H-M   'P 1'
#
loop_
_entity.id
_entity.type
_entity.pdbx_description
1 polymer ?
#
loop_
_entity_poly.entity_id
_entity_poly.type
_entity_poly.pdbx_seq_one_letter_code
_entity_poly.pdbx_strand_id
1 'polypeptide(L)'
;MTPADPDPAELVSSVGALDQAVVALREYLHRSGALRAVGVIERDGTHPAVVDCSRLAAIEVDLGDRVVQLAHGVSLDVPVPPLPDVRMLPAFEVDAVSGEITGAIGGLHRLIDGVRVLAEALGGSNVALAVFETTNDEVPLAVTVRAGSTDPAVISIGDEQFELPGA
;
A
#
# COMPACT_ATOMS: atom_id res chain seq x y z
N MET A 1 35.01 -1.18 -3.04
CA MET A 1 34.06 -2.00 -3.82
C MET A 1 32.77 -1.23 -3.83
N THR A 2 32.55 -0.43 -4.88
CA THR A 2 31.27 0.29 -5.07
C THR A 2 30.19 -0.76 -5.25
N PRO A 3 29.05 -0.71 -4.54
CA PRO A 3 27.93 -1.59 -4.86
C PRO A 3 27.63 -1.41 -6.36
N ALA A 4 27.54 -2.51 -7.09
CA ALA A 4 27.09 -2.45 -8.47
C ALA A 4 25.70 -1.81 -8.47
N ASP A 5 25.49 -0.80 -9.33
CA ASP A 5 24.13 -0.29 -9.56
C ASP A 5 23.26 -1.50 -9.92
N PRO A 6 22.08 -1.67 -9.29
CA PRO A 6 21.16 -2.71 -9.68
C PRO A 6 20.86 -2.55 -11.18
N ASP A 7 20.80 -3.66 -11.92
CA ASP A 7 20.35 -3.63 -13.31
C ASP A 7 19.01 -2.87 -13.37
N PRO A 8 18.85 -1.91 -14.30
CA PRO A 8 17.63 -1.14 -14.38
C PRO A 8 16.46 -2.07 -14.61
N ALA A 9 15.46 -2.00 -13.73
CA ALA A 9 14.28 -2.85 -13.80
C ALA A 9 13.61 -2.76 -15.19
N GLU A 10 13.14 -3.90 -15.70
CA GLU A 10 12.54 -3.98 -17.04
C GLU A 10 11.24 -3.14 -17.08
N LEU A 11 11.17 -2.15 -17.96
CA LEU A 11 9.96 -1.36 -18.16
C LEU A 11 8.97 -2.13 -19.04
N VAL A 12 7.81 -2.45 -18.49
CA VAL A 12 6.72 -3.19 -19.16
C VAL A 12 5.43 -2.37 -19.22
N SER A 13 4.55 -2.70 -20.16
CA SER A 13 3.24 -2.05 -20.30
C SER A 13 2.11 -2.75 -19.53
N SER A 14 2.35 -3.96 -19.03
CA SER A 14 1.39 -4.79 -18.28
C SER A 14 2.15 -5.89 -17.53
N VAL A 15 1.58 -6.32 -16.40
CA VAL A 15 2.01 -7.48 -15.60
C VAL A 15 0.96 -8.59 -15.61
N GLY A 16 0.03 -8.55 -16.58
CA GLY A 16 -0.97 -9.58 -16.83
C GLY A 16 -1.93 -9.72 -15.66
N ALA A 17 -1.93 -10.88 -15.00
CA ALA A 17 -2.86 -11.18 -13.90
C ALA A 17 -2.76 -10.20 -12.71
N LEU A 18 -1.61 -9.50 -12.56
CA LEU A 18 -1.40 -8.51 -11.51
C LEU A 18 -1.90 -7.10 -11.88
N ASP A 19 -2.38 -6.88 -13.12
CA ASP A 19 -2.86 -5.56 -13.57
C ASP A 19 -4.00 -5.04 -12.69
N GLN A 20 -4.88 -5.93 -12.21
CA GLN A 20 -5.96 -5.57 -11.30
C GLN A 20 -5.45 -5.00 -9.98
N ALA A 21 -4.37 -5.58 -9.43
CA ALA A 21 -3.74 -5.11 -8.19
C ALA A 21 -3.08 -3.74 -8.41
N VAL A 22 -2.37 -3.57 -9.54
CA VAL A 22 -1.78 -2.29 -9.92
C VAL A 22 -2.84 -1.19 -10.01
N VAL A 23 -3.95 -1.45 -10.69
CA VAL A 23 -5.06 -0.49 -10.81
C VAL A 23 -5.69 -0.19 -9.45
N ALA A 24 -5.92 -1.21 -8.61
CA ALA A 24 -6.50 -1.04 -7.27
C ALA A 24 -5.64 -0.13 -6.38
N LEU A 25 -4.34 -0.44 -6.27
CA LEU A 25 -3.40 0.27 -5.43
C LEU A 25 -3.20 1.71 -5.91
N ARG A 26 -3.04 1.91 -7.22
CA ARG A 26 -2.88 3.24 -7.81
C ARG A 26 -4.11 4.12 -7.59
N GLU A 27 -5.29 3.58 -7.86
CA GLU A 27 -6.54 4.33 -7.66
C GLU A 27 -6.75 4.66 -6.18
N TYR A 28 -6.50 3.71 -5.27
CA TYR A 28 -6.58 3.96 -3.84
C TYR A 28 -5.60 5.05 -3.40
N LEU A 29 -4.35 4.99 -3.88
CA LEU A 29 -3.33 6.00 -3.59
C LEU A 29 -3.81 7.40 -3.98
N HIS A 30 -4.42 7.54 -5.16
CA HIS A 30 -4.93 8.81 -5.66
C HIS A 30 -6.15 9.33 -4.89
N ARG A 31 -7.09 8.46 -4.51
CA ARG A 31 -8.28 8.87 -3.73
C ARG A 31 -7.95 9.22 -2.28
N SER A 32 -7.13 8.38 -1.65
CA SER A 32 -6.82 8.49 -0.22
C SER A 32 -5.80 9.58 0.09
N GLY A 33 -4.99 9.98 -0.89
CA GLY A 33 -3.84 10.83 -0.61
C GLY A 33 -2.75 10.07 0.16
N ALA A 34 -2.62 8.76 -0.06
CA ALA A 34 -1.46 8.01 0.42
C ALA A 34 -0.18 8.45 -0.31
N LEU A 35 0.97 8.34 0.35
CA LEU A 35 2.30 8.50 -0.22
C LEU A 35 2.72 7.25 -1.00
N ARG A 36 2.30 6.08 -0.49
CA ARG A 36 2.65 4.77 -1.03
C ARG A 36 1.54 3.78 -0.72
N ALA A 37 1.25 2.87 -1.65
CA ALA A 37 0.32 1.76 -1.47
C ALA A 37 0.98 0.49 -2.00
N VAL A 38 1.09 -0.54 -1.16
CA VAL A 38 1.76 -1.80 -1.45
C VAL A 38 0.77 -2.95 -1.33
N GLY A 39 0.79 -3.87 -2.28
CA GLY A 39 0.06 -5.13 -2.22
C GLY A 39 1.00 -6.32 -2.23
N VAL A 40 0.84 -7.23 -1.27
CA VAL A 40 1.47 -8.57 -1.31
C VAL A 40 0.43 -9.55 -1.81
N ILE A 41 0.65 -10.07 -3.02
CA ILE A 41 -0.31 -10.87 -3.78
C ILE A 41 0.16 -12.32 -3.79
N GLU A 42 -0.62 -13.20 -3.17
CA GLU A 42 -0.40 -14.64 -3.21
C GLU A 42 -0.53 -15.17 -4.64
N ARG A 43 0.33 -16.13 -4.98
CA ARG A 43 0.39 -16.75 -6.30
C ARG A 43 0.53 -18.25 -6.12
N ASP A 44 -0.28 -19.01 -6.83
CA ASP A 44 -0.30 -20.47 -6.71
C ASP A 44 1.09 -21.08 -6.95
N GLY A 45 1.61 -21.78 -5.93
CA GLY A 45 2.89 -22.51 -6.00
C GLY A 45 4.14 -21.65 -6.23
N THR A 46 4.04 -20.32 -6.08
CA THR A 46 5.13 -19.36 -6.36
C THR A 46 5.35 -18.43 -5.16
N HIS A 47 6.48 -17.71 -5.11
CA HIS A 47 6.65 -16.62 -4.17
C HIS A 47 5.56 -15.55 -4.38
N PRO A 48 5.01 -14.95 -3.31
CA PRO A 48 4.09 -13.82 -3.45
C PRO A 48 4.71 -12.71 -4.27
N ALA A 49 3.92 -12.06 -5.13
CA ALA A 49 4.36 -10.85 -5.81
C ALA A 49 4.16 -9.64 -4.90
N VAL A 50 5.04 -8.66 -5.00
CA VAL A 50 4.89 -7.37 -4.31
C VAL A 50 4.66 -6.30 -5.37
N VAL A 51 3.52 -5.62 -5.30
CA VAL A 51 3.21 -4.46 -6.14
C VAL A 51 3.37 -3.21 -5.29
N ASP A 52 4.29 -2.34 -5.66
CA ASP A 52 4.61 -1.10 -4.95
C ASP A 52 4.25 0.12 -5.80
N CYS A 53 3.19 0.81 -5.38
CA CYS A 53 2.77 2.06 -5.97
C CYS A 53 3.20 3.22 -5.08
N SER A 54 4.23 3.95 -5.47
CA SER A 54 4.61 5.22 -4.84
C SER A 54 4.00 6.41 -5.58
N ARG A 55 3.70 7.49 -4.86
CA ARG A 55 3.08 8.70 -5.43
C ARG A 55 3.99 9.31 -6.50
N LEU A 56 3.50 9.40 -7.74
CA LEU A 56 4.17 10.01 -8.89
C LEU A 56 5.49 9.33 -9.32
N ALA A 57 5.73 8.10 -8.87
CA ALA A 57 6.90 7.30 -9.24
C ALA A 57 6.51 6.12 -10.16
N ALA A 58 7.49 5.47 -10.78
CA ALA A 58 7.23 4.20 -11.45
C ALA A 58 6.65 3.19 -10.45
N ILE A 59 5.73 2.36 -10.93
CA ILE A 59 5.16 1.26 -10.14
C ILE A 59 6.11 0.09 -10.26
N GLU A 60 6.61 -0.42 -9.15
CA GLU A 60 7.49 -1.58 -9.13
C GLU A 60 6.68 -2.84 -8.84
N VAL A 61 6.99 -3.91 -9.56
CA VAL A 61 6.39 -5.23 -9.33
C VAL A 61 7.51 -6.25 -9.18
N ASP A 62 7.69 -6.71 -7.95
CA ASP A 62 8.57 -7.83 -7.64
C ASP A 62 7.80 -9.15 -7.85
N LEU A 63 8.28 -9.97 -8.77
CA LEU A 63 7.72 -11.28 -9.11
C LEU A 63 8.40 -12.43 -8.35
N GLY A 64 9.38 -12.12 -7.48
CA GLY A 64 10.21 -13.02 -6.71
C GLY A 64 11.52 -13.41 -7.41
N ASP A 65 11.48 -13.62 -8.73
CA ASP A 65 12.64 -13.94 -9.56
C ASP A 65 13.22 -12.71 -10.29
N ARG A 66 12.41 -11.67 -10.45
CA ARG A 66 12.77 -10.41 -11.11
C ARG A 66 11.85 -9.28 -10.68
N VAL A 67 12.34 -8.04 -10.83
CA VAL A 67 11.58 -6.81 -10.66
C VAL A 67 11.32 -6.18 -12.03
N VAL A 68 10.06 -5.82 -12.29
CA VAL A 68 9.65 -5.05 -13.46
C VAL A 68 9.03 -3.73 -13.03
N GLN A 69 9.04 -2.75 -13.91
CA GLN A 69 8.46 -1.44 -13.68
C GLN A 69 7.35 -1.14 -14.68
N LEU A 70 6.33 -0.42 -14.23
CA LEU A 70 5.34 0.21 -15.10
C LEU A 70 5.40 1.73 -14.91
N ALA A 71 5.15 2.49 -15.98
CA ALA A 71 4.95 3.92 -15.86
C ALA A 71 3.74 4.21 -14.96
N HIS A 72 3.83 5.21 -14.06
CA HIS A 72 2.75 5.55 -13.11
C HIS A 72 1.39 5.70 -13.79
N GLY A 73 1.36 6.37 -14.94
CA GLY A 73 0.15 6.66 -15.72
C GLY A 73 -0.20 5.62 -16.78
N VAL A 74 0.39 4.42 -16.75
CA VAL A 74 0.09 3.38 -17.74
C VAL A 74 -1.40 3.05 -17.77
N SER A 75 -1.98 2.96 -18.97
CA SER A 75 -3.34 2.50 -19.17
C SER A 75 -3.33 0.97 -19.23
N LEU A 76 -4.05 0.32 -18.31
CA LEU A 76 -4.20 -1.13 -18.25
C LEU A 76 -5.64 -1.49 -18.65
N ASP A 77 -5.80 -2.57 -19.41
CA ASP A 77 -7.10 -3.03 -19.91
C ASP A 77 -7.85 -3.87 -18.87
N VAL A 78 -8.00 -3.30 -17.67
CA VAL A 78 -8.76 -3.89 -16.56
C VAL A 78 -9.60 -2.81 -15.88
N PRO A 79 -10.82 -3.14 -15.42
CA PRO A 79 -11.66 -2.17 -14.73
C PRO A 79 -11.08 -1.85 -13.35
N VAL A 80 -11.32 -0.62 -12.89
CA VAL A 80 -11.08 -0.24 -11.49
C VAL A 80 -11.98 -1.08 -10.59
N PRO A 81 -11.45 -1.80 -9.58
CA PRO A 81 -12.27 -2.58 -8.68
C PRO A 81 -13.15 -1.67 -7.80
N PRO A 82 -14.22 -2.18 -7.19
CA PRO A 82 -14.96 -1.42 -6.18
C PRO A 82 -14.01 -1.06 -5.04
N LEU A 83 -13.73 0.24 -4.91
CA LEU A 83 -12.86 0.81 -3.89
C LEU A 83 -13.65 1.76 -2.99
N PRO A 84 -13.21 1.95 -1.73
CA PRO A 84 -13.90 2.82 -0.79
C PRO A 84 -13.90 4.27 -1.30
N ASP A 85 -14.94 5.03 -0.94
CA ASP A 85 -14.92 6.50 -1.02
C ASP A 85 -14.04 7.05 0.11
N VAL A 86 -12.72 7.00 -0.10
CA VAL A 86 -11.75 7.55 0.84
C VAL A 86 -11.55 9.00 0.51
N ARG A 87 -11.86 9.87 1.47
CA ARG A 87 -11.46 11.27 1.39
C ARG A 87 -10.10 11.44 2.01
N MET A 88 -9.25 12.24 1.37
CA MET A 88 -8.01 12.69 1.98
C MET A 88 -8.30 13.35 3.33
N LEU A 89 -7.61 12.88 4.36
CA LEU A 89 -7.65 13.46 5.69
C LEU A 89 -6.48 14.46 5.85
N PRO A 90 -6.60 15.44 6.75
CA PRO A 90 -5.45 16.23 7.18
C PRO A 90 -4.36 15.30 7.75
N ALA A 91 -3.10 15.74 7.64
CA ALA A 91 -1.97 15.03 8.20
C ALA A 91 -2.16 14.77 9.72
N PHE A 92 -1.76 13.58 10.16
CA PHE A 92 -1.77 13.21 11.57
C PHE A 92 -0.51 13.73 12.27
N GLU A 93 -0.63 14.10 13.54
CA GLU A 93 0.54 14.27 14.40
C GLU A 93 0.83 12.92 15.07
N VAL A 94 2.07 12.46 14.98
CA VAL A 94 2.48 11.15 15.48
C VAL A 94 3.72 11.26 16.35
N ASP A 95 3.79 10.42 17.38
CA ASP A 95 4.97 10.23 18.21
C ASP A 95 5.36 8.74 18.18
N ALA A 96 6.50 8.45 17.55
CA ALA A 96 7.00 7.08 17.40
C ALA A 96 7.41 6.44 18.74
N VAL A 97 7.84 7.24 19.72
CA VAL A 97 8.33 6.75 21.01
C VAL A 97 7.18 6.34 21.92
N SER A 98 6.12 7.17 21.97
CA SER A 98 4.95 6.89 22.80
C SER A 98 3.87 6.08 22.08
N GLY A 99 3.90 6.02 20.75
CA GLY A 99 2.84 5.41 19.93
C GLY A 99 1.58 6.28 19.83
N GLU A 100 1.65 7.55 20.21
CA GLU A 100 0.51 8.46 20.19
C GLU A 100 0.22 8.97 18.78
N ILE A 101 -1.08 9.00 18.43
CA ILE A 101 -1.57 9.52 17.16
C ILE A 101 -2.67 10.55 17.45
N THR A 102 -2.43 11.79 17.06
CA THR A 102 -3.39 12.90 17.17
C THR A 102 -3.88 13.29 15.78
N GLY A 103 -5.20 13.43 15.63
CA GLY A 103 -5.80 13.80 14.35
C GLY A 103 -7.31 14.00 14.44
N ALA A 104 -7.98 14.03 13.29
CA ALA A 104 -9.43 14.10 13.23
C ALA A 104 -10.08 12.92 13.97
N ILE A 105 -11.14 13.18 14.73
CA ILE A 105 -11.89 12.14 15.46
C ILE A 105 -12.35 11.05 14.48
N GLY A 106 -11.99 9.79 14.77
CA GLY A 106 -12.28 8.64 13.91
C GLY A 106 -11.45 8.59 12.62
N GLY A 107 -10.52 9.51 12.41
CA GLY A 107 -9.67 9.56 11.22
C GLY A 107 -8.84 8.29 11.04
N LEU A 108 -8.20 7.82 12.12
CA LEU A 108 -7.41 6.59 12.08
C LEU A 108 -8.26 5.36 11.73
N HIS A 109 -9.44 5.22 12.34
CA HIS A 109 -10.39 4.16 12.01
C HIS A 109 -10.79 4.20 10.53
N ARG A 110 -11.05 5.39 9.98
CA ARG A 110 -11.35 5.54 8.55
C ARG A 110 -10.19 5.16 7.63
N LEU A 111 -8.95 5.42 8.02
CA LEU A 111 -7.79 4.94 7.25
C LEU A 111 -7.75 3.42 7.25
N ILE A 112 -7.91 2.81 8.42
CA ILE A 112 -7.93 1.35 8.60
C ILE A 112 -9.04 0.70 7.77
N ASP A 113 -10.26 1.24 7.85
CA ASP A 113 -11.39 0.76 7.05
C ASP A 113 -11.11 0.91 5.54
N GLY A 114 -10.49 2.01 5.14
CA GLY A 114 -10.07 2.22 3.76
C GLY A 114 -9.06 1.18 3.28
N VAL A 115 -8.03 0.89 4.09
CA VAL A 115 -7.00 -0.12 3.76
C VAL A 115 -7.59 -1.54 3.82
N ARG A 116 -8.56 -1.81 4.71
CA ARG A 116 -9.32 -3.07 4.75
C ARG A 116 -10.06 -3.33 3.45
N VAL A 117 -10.85 -2.36 2.99
CA VAL A 117 -11.58 -2.52 1.72
C VAL A 117 -10.60 -2.63 0.54
N LEU A 118 -9.45 -1.94 0.58
CA LEU A 118 -8.39 -2.15 -0.41
C LEU A 118 -7.87 -3.59 -0.39
N ALA A 119 -7.54 -4.15 0.78
CA ALA A 119 -7.08 -5.53 0.91
C ALA A 119 -8.15 -6.51 0.40
N GLU A 120 -9.42 -6.30 0.74
CA GLU A 120 -10.55 -7.09 0.22
C GLU A 120 -10.68 -7.00 -1.31
N ALA A 121 -10.44 -5.82 -1.89
CA ALA A 121 -10.45 -5.63 -3.35
C ALA A 121 -9.30 -6.36 -4.06
N LEU A 122 -8.17 -6.61 -3.37
CA LEU A 122 -7.12 -7.49 -3.86
C LEU A 122 -7.51 -8.98 -3.75
N GLY A 123 -8.45 -9.32 -2.87
CA GLY A 123 -8.99 -10.67 -2.67
C GLY A 123 -8.02 -11.64 -2.00
N GLY A 124 -8.45 -12.89 -1.81
CA GLY A 124 -7.62 -13.97 -1.25
C GLY A 124 -7.10 -13.67 0.17
N SER A 125 -5.91 -14.18 0.49
CA SER A 125 -5.21 -13.88 1.75
C SER A 125 -4.16 -12.76 1.59
N ASN A 126 -4.38 -11.89 0.60
CA ASN A 126 -3.45 -10.83 0.21
C ASN A 126 -3.34 -9.75 1.28
N VAL A 127 -2.23 -9.02 1.28
CA VAL A 127 -1.97 -7.93 2.24
C VAL A 127 -1.94 -6.60 1.51
N ALA A 128 -2.58 -5.59 2.09
CA ALA A 128 -2.45 -4.20 1.66
C ALA A 128 -1.74 -3.39 2.75
N LEU A 129 -0.82 -2.54 2.32
CA LEU A 129 -0.15 -1.54 3.15
C LEU A 129 -0.34 -0.17 2.49
N ALA A 130 -0.72 0.83 3.26
CA ALA A 130 -0.73 2.22 2.80
C ALA A 130 0.05 3.12 3.76
N VAL A 131 0.82 4.04 3.20
CA VAL A 131 1.63 5.03 3.94
C VAL A 131 1.02 6.41 3.74
N PHE A 132 0.82 7.14 4.83
CA PHE A 132 0.19 8.46 4.84
C PHE A 132 1.13 9.52 5.39
N GLU A 133 0.91 10.76 4.94
CA GLU A 133 1.61 11.93 5.46
C GLU A 133 1.23 12.19 6.93
N THR A 134 2.24 12.60 7.69
CA THR A 134 2.09 13.12 9.05
C THR A 134 2.61 14.55 9.08
N THR A 135 2.51 15.23 10.21
CA THR A 135 3.08 16.57 10.39
C THR A 135 4.61 16.55 10.41
N ASN A 136 5.24 15.38 10.49
CA ASN A 136 6.68 15.16 10.40
C ASN A 136 6.99 14.16 9.29
N ASP A 137 7.54 14.64 8.16
CA ASP A 137 7.82 13.83 6.97
C ASP A 137 8.87 12.73 7.18
N GLU A 138 9.68 12.82 8.24
CA GLU A 138 10.62 11.77 8.64
C GLU A 138 9.93 10.58 9.34
N VAL A 139 8.69 10.75 9.80
CA VAL A 139 7.95 9.75 10.58
C VAL A 139 6.59 9.49 9.92
N PRO A 140 6.55 8.68 8.85
CA PRO A 140 5.31 8.37 8.16
C PRO A 140 4.43 7.43 9.00
N LEU A 141 3.12 7.51 8.77
CA LEU A 141 2.13 6.61 9.36
C LEU A 141 1.77 5.53 8.33
N ALA A 142 2.07 4.26 8.64
CA ALA A 142 1.68 3.13 7.81
C ALA A 142 0.54 2.32 8.44
N VAL A 143 -0.36 1.84 7.60
CA VAL A 143 -1.45 0.93 7.99
C VAL A 143 -1.35 -0.33 7.13
N THR A 144 -1.28 -1.49 7.77
CA THR A 144 -1.17 -2.79 7.12
C THR A 144 -2.34 -3.69 7.52
N VAL A 145 -2.96 -4.33 6.53
CA VAL A 145 -4.13 -5.20 6.71
C VAL A 145 -4.04 -6.41 5.80
N ARG A 146 -4.42 -7.58 6.32
CA ARG A 146 -4.63 -8.81 5.54
C ARG A 146 -6.10 -9.00 5.19
N ALA A 147 -6.37 -9.28 3.91
CA ALA A 147 -7.69 -9.59 3.38
C ALA A 147 -8.25 -10.88 4.01
N GLY A 148 -9.57 -10.88 4.30
CA GLY A 148 -10.28 -12.08 4.77
C GLY A 148 -9.86 -12.60 6.15
N SER A 149 -8.96 -11.90 6.85
CA SER A 149 -8.50 -12.28 8.18
C SER A 149 -9.24 -11.51 9.28
N THR A 150 -9.38 -12.15 10.45
CA THR A 150 -9.79 -11.48 11.69
C THR A 150 -8.59 -10.85 12.41
N ASP A 151 -7.40 -10.93 11.82
CA ASP A 151 -6.19 -10.31 12.38
C ASP A 151 -6.38 -8.79 12.52
N PRO A 152 -5.84 -8.19 13.61
CA PRO A 152 -5.88 -6.75 13.79
C PRO A 152 -5.10 -6.03 12.69
N ALA A 153 -5.51 -4.80 12.38
CA ALA A 153 -4.68 -3.92 11.57
C ALA A 153 -3.40 -3.59 12.34
N VAL A 154 -2.27 -3.60 11.62
CA VAL A 154 -0.97 -3.19 12.18
C VAL A 154 -0.71 -1.76 11.75
N ILE A 155 -0.38 -0.92 12.73
CA ILE A 155 0.01 0.47 12.54
C ILE A 155 1.52 0.57 12.73
N SER A 156 2.19 1.32 11.86
CA SER A 156 3.61 1.62 12.03
C SER A 156 3.82 3.13 12.02
N ILE A 157 4.67 3.61 12.93
CA ILE A 157 5.05 5.02 13.08
C ILE A 157 6.57 5.07 12.99
N GLY A 158 7.09 5.50 11.84
CA GLY A 158 8.52 5.31 11.54
C GLY A 158 8.88 3.82 11.50
N ASP A 159 9.84 3.39 12.33
CA ASP A 159 10.30 2.00 12.42
C ASP A 159 9.55 1.16 13.48
N GLU A 160 8.72 1.79 14.31
CA GLU A 160 8.00 1.13 15.41
C GLU A 160 6.64 0.59 14.95
N GLN A 161 6.23 -0.56 15.49
CA GLN A 161 5.00 -1.27 15.12
C GLN A 161 4.06 -1.45 16.30
N PHE A 162 2.77 -1.19 16.07
CA PHE A 162 1.71 -1.24 17.07
C PHE A 162 0.49 -1.99 16.50
N GLU A 163 -0.01 -2.98 17.23
CA GLU A 163 -1.25 -3.67 16.90
C GLU A 163 -2.45 -2.93 17.52
N LEU A 164 -3.51 -2.71 16.74
CA LEU A 164 -4.75 -2.13 17.26
C LEU A 164 -5.73 -3.23 17.70
N PRO A 165 -6.10 -3.29 19.00
CA PRO A 165 -7.09 -4.26 19.46
C PRO A 165 -8.50 -3.90 18.97
N GLY A 166 -9.16 -4.85 18.29
CA GLY A 166 -10.62 -4.84 18.09
C GLY A 166 -11.17 -3.85 17.06
N ALA A 167 -10.45 -3.56 15.99
CA ALA A 167 -11.02 -2.89 14.82
C ALA A 167 -11.95 -3.84 14.04
#